data_AF-A0A5C9APG0-F1
#
_entry.id   AF-A0A5C9APG0-F1
#
_cell.length_a   1.000
_cell.length_b   1.000
_cell.length_c   1.000
_cell.angle_alpha   90.00
_cell.angle_beta   90.00
_cell.angle_gamma   90.00
#
_symmetry.space_group_name_H-M   'P 1'
#
loop_
_entity.id
_entity.type
_entity.pdbx_description
1 polymer ?
#
loop_
_entity_poly.entity_id
_entity_poly.type
_entity_poly.pdbx_seq_one_letter_code
_entity_poly.pdbx_strand_id
1 'polypeptide(L)' 'GAVNGLMREVIKGHLTEHIVHQGDELKREEDLDVVLKVLDSYIK' A
#
# COMPACT_ATOMS: atom_id res chain seq x y z
N GLY A 1 -14.76 12.18 3.17
CA GLY A 1 -15.77 11.72 2.19
C GLY A 1 -15.51 10.26 1.82
N ALA A 2 -16.47 9.57 1.20
CA ALA A 2 -16.41 8.14 0.86
C ALA A 2 -15.07 7.69 0.19
N VAL A 3 -14.43 8.59 -0.55
CA VAL A 3 -13.10 8.39 -1.17
C VAL A 3 -11.99 8.11 -0.15
N ASN A 4 -11.99 8.79 1.01
CA ASN A 4 -11.00 8.59 2.07
C ASN A 4 -11.15 7.21 2.74
N GLY A 5 -12.38 6.67 2.75
CA GLY A 5 -12.65 5.32 3.26
C GLY A 5 -12.13 4.24 2.31
N LEU A 6 -12.38 4.39 1.01
CA LEU A 6 -11.87 3.45 -0.01
C LEU A 6 -10.34 3.42 -0.04
N MET A 7 -9.69 4.59 0.02
CA MET A 7 -8.22 4.68 0.00
C MET A 7 -7.58 3.97 1.21
N ARG A 8 -8.19 4.11 2.39
CA ARG A 8 -7.75 3.44 3.60
C ARG A 8 -7.80 1.91 3.47
N GLU A 9 -8.84 1.38 2.85
CA GLU A 9 -9.00 -0.07 2.64
C GLU A 9 -8.00 -0.59 1.60
N VAL A 10 -7.71 0.18 0.53
CA VAL A 10 -6.69 -0.19 -0.47
C VAL A 10 -5.30 -0.27 0.15
N ILE A 11 -4.89 0.74 0.92
CA ILE A 11 -3.59 0.75 1.61
C ILE A 11 -3.50 -0.43 2.59
N LYS A 12 -4.56 -0.65 3.38
CA LYS A 12 -4.60 -1.75 4.33
C LYS A 12 -4.45 -3.11 3.64
N GLY A 13 -5.16 -3.34 2.54
CA GLY A 13 -5.06 -4.57 1.74
C GLY A 13 -3.64 -4.82 1.25
N HIS A 14 -3.01 -3.84 0.60
CA HIS A 14 -1.63 -3.98 0.11
C HIS A 14 -0.63 -4.27 1.23
N LEU A 15 -0.73 -3.58 2.37
CA LEU A 15 0.17 -3.81 3.50
C LEU A 15 0.01 -5.24 4.05
N THR A 16 -1.21 -5.72 4.23
CA THR A 16 -1.44 -7.06 4.81
C THR A 16 -1.14 -8.20 3.83
N GLU A 17 -1.48 -8.03 2.55
CA GLU A 17 -1.37 -9.11 1.55
C GLU A 17 0.02 -9.20 0.92
N HIS A 18 0.71 -8.07 0.77
CA HIS A 18 1.95 -7.99 -0.02
C HIS A 18 3.19 -7.56 0.76
N ILE A 19 3.04 -6.98 1.97
CA ILE A 19 4.19 -6.53 2.77
C ILE A 19 4.41 -7.40 4.01
N VAL A 20 3.40 -7.53 4.88
CA VAL A 20 3.55 -8.15 6.21
C VAL A 20 3.95 -9.63 6.14
N HIS A 21 3.47 -10.34 5.11
CA HIS A 21 3.70 -11.78 4.94
C HIS A 21 4.66 -12.11 3.79
N GLN A 22 5.25 -11.11 3.14
CA GLN A 22 6.18 -11.31 2.04
C GLN A 22 7.56 -11.66 2.58
N GLY A 23 8.02 -12.89 2.33
CA GLY A 23 9.31 -13.39 2.80
C GLY A 23 10.49 -12.95 1.94
N ASP A 24 10.26 -12.67 0.66
CA ASP A 24 11.28 -12.17 -0.27
C ASP A 24 11.47 -10.66 -0.10
N GLU A 25 12.69 -10.26 0.26
CA GLU A 25 13.02 -8.85 0.51
C GLU A 25 12.91 -7.98 -0.73
N LEU A 26 13.41 -8.44 -1.87
CA LEU A 26 13.32 -7.69 -3.12
C LEU A 26 11.85 -7.51 -3.51
N LYS A 27 11.06 -8.57 -3.34
CA LYS A 27 9.64 -8.49 -3.67
C LYS A 27 8.88 -7.55 -2.74
N ARG A 28 9.21 -7.57 -1.45
CA ARG A 28 8.65 -6.67 -0.43
C ARG A 28 9.02 -5.20 -0.69
N GLU A 29 10.23 -4.93 -1.18
CA GLU A 29 10.66 -3.58 -1.59
C GLU A 29 9.87 -3.07 -2.80
N GLU A 30 9.68 -3.89 -3.84
CA GLU A 30 8.84 -3.54 -5.00
C GLU A 30 7.40 -3.21 -4.58
N ASP A 31 6.82 -4.06 -3.74
CA ASP A 31 5.43 -3.91 -3.29
C ASP A 31 5.29 -2.65 -2.38
N LEU A 32 6.36 -2.26 -1.66
CA LEU A 32 6.37 -1.04 -0.84
C LEU A 32 6.36 0.23 -1.70
N ASP A 33 7.09 0.24 -2.83
CA ASP A 33 7.13 1.39 -3.76
C ASP A 33 5.73 1.69 -4.34
N VAL A 34 4.92 0.66 -4.58
CA VAL A 34 3.52 0.82 -5.01
C VAL A 34 2.69 1.51 -3.93
N VAL A 35 2.84 1.11 -2.67
CA VAL A 35 2.12 1.74 -1.54
C VAL A 35 2.52 3.21 -1.38
N LEU A 36 3.81 3.54 -1.53
CA LEU A 36 4.29 4.93 -1.44
C LEU A 36 3.69 5.81 -2.54
N LYS A 37 3.63 5.34 -3.79
CA LYS A 37 2.96 6.06 -4.90
C LYS A 37 1.48 6.35 -4.62
N VAL A 38 0.79 5.39 -4.01
CA VAL A 38 -0.63 5.55 -3.61
C VAL A 38 -0.75 6.61 -2.52
N LEU A 39 0.13 6.61 -1.51
CA LEU A 39 0.17 7.63 -0.47
C LEU A 39 0.48 9.03 -1.03
N ASP A 40 1.46 9.15 -1.93
CA ASP A 40 1.83 10.40 -2.59
C ASP A 40 0.67 10.99 -3.42
N SER A 41 -0.16 10.14 -4.03
CA SER A 41 -1.35 10.58 -4.76
C SER A 41 -2.43 11.19 -3.87
N TYR A 42 -2.38 10.94 -2.55
CA TYR A 42 -3.38 11.36 -1.57
C TYR A 42 -2.96 12.60 -0.76
N ILE A 43 -1.66 12.82 -0.54
CA ILE A 43 -1.12 13.93 0.26
C ILE A 43 -0.83 15.16 -0.63
N LYS A 44 -1.74 15.50 -1.54
CA LYS A 44 -1.67 16.77 -2.29
C LYS A 44 -2.30 17.93 -1.52
#